data_AF-A0AAP8LAU0-F1
#
_entry.id   AF-A0AAP8LAU0-F1
#
_cell.length_a   1.000
_cell.length_b   1.000
_cell.length_c   1.000
_cell.angle_alpha   90.00
_cell.angle_beta   90.00
_cell.angle_gamma   90.00
#
_symmetry.space_group_name_H-M   'P 1'
#
loop_
_entity.id
_entity.type
_entity.pdbx_description
1 polymer ?
#
loop_
_entity_poly.entity_id
_entity_poly.type
_entity_poly.pdbx_seq_one_letter_code
_entity_poly.pdbx_strand_id
1 'polypeptide(L)' 'TSAPASVEIVLFPPDNRIRDLDNYNKALFDALTHAGVWEDDSQVKRMLVEWGPVIPEGKVEITISKYEKTAGAAA' A
#
# COMPACT_ATOMS: atom_id res chain seq x y z
N THR A 1 2.64 7.49 20.57
CA THR A 1 1.56 7.24 19.61
C THR A 1 2.16 7.33 18.23
N SER A 2 2.12 6.24 17.47
CA SER A 2 2.68 6.24 16.11
C SER A 2 1.90 7.17 15.17
N ALA A 3 2.60 7.80 14.24
CA ALA A 3 2.01 8.77 13.33
C ALA A 3 1.12 8.07 12.28
N PRO A 4 -0.05 8.64 11.93
CA PRO A 4 -0.87 8.15 10.82
C PRO A 4 -0.13 8.17 9.48
N ALA A 5 -0.32 7.14 8.66
CA ALA A 5 0.36 6.94 7.38
C ALA A 5 -0.60 6.96 6.18
N SER A 6 -0.12 7.46 5.06
CA SER A 6 -0.72 7.31 3.73
C SER A 6 0.17 6.40 2.90
N VAL A 7 -0.44 5.41 2.23
CA VAL A 7 0.28 4.40 1.47
C VAL A 7 -0.20 4.39 0.02
N GLU A 8 0.75 4.36 -0.90
CA GLU A 8 0.52 4.16 -2.33
C GLU A 8 1.23 2.88 -2.76
N ILE A 9 0.48 1.97 -3.37
CA ILE A 9 0.96 0.65 -3.78
C ILE A 9 0.74 0.49 -5.29
N VAL A 10 1.82 0.21 -6.01
CA VAL A 10 1.76 -0.19 -7.42
C VAL A 10 2.18 -1.65 -7.54
N LEU A 11 1.24 -2.47 -7.98
CA LEU A 11 1.45 -3.90 -8.18
C LEU A 11 1.83 -4.15 -9.65
N PHE A 12 3.03 -4.70 -9.90
CA PHE A 12 3.48 -5.07 -11.24
C PHE A 12 3.37 -6.59 -11.38
N PRO A 13 2.36 -7.12 -12.09
CA PRO A 13 2.13 -8.56 -12.17
C PRO A 13 3.20 -9.24 -13.04
N PRO A 14 3.54 -10.51 -12.77
CA PRO A 14 4.50 -11.28 -13.56
C PRO A 14 3.97 -11.75 -14.92
N ASP A 15 2.65 -11.74 -15.10
CA ASP A 15 1.96 -12.28 -16.26
C ASP A 15 0.55 -11.64 -16.39
N ASN A 16 -0.18 -11.97 -17.45
CA ASN A 16 -1.51 -11.45 -17.74
C ASN A 16 -2.67 -12.21 -17.07
N ARG A 17 -2.41 -13.06 -16.06
CA ARG A 17 -3.49 -13.75 -15.35
C ARG A 17 -4.30 -12.74 -14.52
N ILE A 18 -5.61 -12.92 -14.53
CA ILE A 18 -6.55 -12.16 -13.72
C ILE A 18 -6.26 -12.44 -12.23
N ARG A 19 -6.17 -11.37 -11.44
CA ARG A 19 -5.89 -11.37 -10.00
C ARG A 19 -6.76 -10.32 -9.34
N ASP A 20 -7.21 -10.59 -8.12
CA ASP A 20 -7.89 -9.58 -7.32
C ASP A 20 -6.87 -8.60 -6.74
N LEU A 21 -7.17 -7.31 -6.83
CA LEU A 21 -6.26 -6.22 -6.45
C LEU A 21 -5.96 -6.21 -4.93
N ASP A 22 -6.92 -6.64 -4.12
CA ASP A 22 -6.89 -6.55 -2.65
C ASP A 22 -6.16 -7.70 -1.96
N ASN A 23 -6.01 -8.85 -2.61
CA ASN A 23 -5.35 -10.05 -2.06
C ASN A 23 -3.89 -9.82 -1.60
N TYR A 24 -3.23 -8.79 -2.12
CA TYR A 24 -1.80 -8.54 -1.87
C TYR A 24 -1.54 -7.73 -0.61
N ASN A 25 -2.49 -6.88 -0.21
CA ASN A 25 -2.24 -5.86 0.82
C ASN A 25 -1.89 -6.49 2.18
N LYS A 26 -2.55 -7.60 2.55
CA LYS A 26 -2.34 -8.21 3.87
C LYS A 26 -0.90 -8.70 4.04
N ALA A 27 -0.39 -9.45 3.07
CA ALA A 27 0.98 -9.97 3.13
C ALA A 27 2.03 -8.87 3.12
N LEU A 28 1.81 -7.79 2.34
CA LEU A 28 2.71 -6.64 2.30
C LEU A 28 2.76 -5.93 3.66
N PHE A 29 1.60 -5.70 4.27
CA PHE A 29 1.50 -5.02 5.56
C PHE A 29 2.08 -5.84 6.70
N ASP A 30 1.80 -7.14 6.73
CA ASP A 30 2.38 -8.05 7.72
C ASP A 30 3.92 -8.07 7.61
N ALA A 31 4.48 -8.03 6.39
CA ALA A 31 5.93 -7.96 6.17
C ALA A 31 6.53 -6.63 6.66
N LEU A 32 5.87 -5.49 6.41
CA LEU A 32 6.32 -4.18 6.87
C LEU A 32 6.28 -4.04 8.40
N THR A 33 5.25 -4.60 9.04
CA THR A 33 5.15 -4.69 10.50
C THR A 33 6.26 -5.59 11.06
N HIS A 34 6.48 -6.76 10.46
CA HIS A 34 7.54 -7.67 10.89
C HIS A 34 8.95 -7.08 10.72
N ALA A 35 9.17 -6.29 9.68
CA ALA A 35 10.41 -5.57 9.43
C ALA A 35 10.60 -4.32 10.32
N GLY A 36 9.56 -3.90 11.05
CA GLY A 36 9.60 -2.71 11.91
C GLY A 36 9.62 -1.37 11.15
N VAL A 37 9.13 -1.35 9.90
CA VAL A 37 9.00 -0.11 9.10
C VAL A 37 7.99 0.85 9.74
N TRP A 38 6.94 0.28 10.33
CA TRP A 38 5.98 0.93 11.21
C TRP A 38 5.64 0.01 12.38
N GLU A 39 4.88 0.49 13.36
CA GLU A 39 4.47 -0.34 14.52
C GLU A 39 3.39 -1.36 14.12
N ASP A 40 2.41 -0.93 13.33
CA ASP A 40 1.26 -1.76 12.96
C ASP A 40 0.51 -1.18 11.73
N ASP A 41 -0.19 -2.04 10.98
CA ASP A 41 -0.95 -1.64 9.80
C ASP A 41 -2.17 -0.76 10.12
N SER A 42 -2.64 -0.73 11.39
CA SER A 42 -3.67 0.19 11.88
C SER A 42 -3.30 1.68 11.75
N GLN A 43 -2.03 1.99 11.53
CA GLN A 43 -1.54 3.34 11.24
C GLN A 43 -2.00 3.88 9.87
N VAL A 44 -2.30 2.99 8.91
CA VAL A 44 -2.67 3.39 7.55
C VAL A 44 -4.08 4.02 7.56
N LYS A 45 -4.17 5.30 7.18
CA LYS A 45 -5.45 6.06 7.10
C LYS A 45 -5.88 6.39 5.68
N ARG A 46 -4.98 6.26 4.72
CA ARG A 46 -5.25 6.38 3.29
C ARG A 46 -4.43 5.32 2.57
N MET A 47 -5.06 4.62 1.64
CA MET A 47 -4.41 3.63 0.79
C MET A 47 -4.90 3.83 -0.65
N LEU A 48 -3.96 3.95 -1.58
CA LEU A 48 -4.21 3.85 -3.01
C LEU A 48 -3.50 2.60 -3.51
N VAL A 49 -4.23 1.76 -4.24
CA VAL A 49 -3.68 0.53 -4.83
C VAL A 49 -4.05 0.52 -6.30
N GLU A 50 -3.08 0.27 -7.16
CA GLU A 50 -3.29 0.17 -8.59
C GLU A 50 -2.41 -0.91 -9.23
N TRP A 51 -2.84 -1.36 -10.41
CA TRP A 51 -2.05 -2.25 -11.25
C TRP A 51 -1.11 -1.42 -12.13
N GLY A 52 0.17 -1.72 -12.06
CA GLY A 52 1.17 -1.31 -13.03
C GLY A 52 1.25 -2.25 -14.24
N PRO A 53 2.18 -2.01 -15.18
CA PRO A 53 2.43 -2.90 -16.31
C PRO A 53 2.96 -4.27 -15.87
N VAL A 54 2.78 -5.28 -16.74
CA VAL A 54 3.39 -6.61 -16.57
C VAL A 54 4.91 -6.49 -16.64
N ILE A 55 5.62 -7.03 -15.65
CA ILE A 55 7.08 -7.14 -15.68
C ILE A 55 7.49 -8.57 -15.31
N PRO A 56 8.52 -9.16 -15.95
CA PRO A 56 9.02 -10.48 -15.56
C PRO A 56 9.35 -10.53 -14.05
N GLU A 57 9.07 -11.68 -13.42
CA GLU A 57 9.25 -11.93 -11.97
C GLU A 57 8.32 -11.12 -11.03
N GLY A 58 7.64 -10.11 -11.56
CA GLY A 58 6.76 -9.23 -10.80
C GLY A 58 7.52 -8.30 -9.84
N LYS A 59 6.84 -7.26 -9.37
CA LYS A 59 7.36 -6.33 -8.37
C LYS A 59 6.20 -5.68 -7.65
N VAL A 60 6.48 -5.21 -6.44
CA VAL A 60 5.62 -4.26 -5.74
C VAL A 60 6.44 -3.03 -5.43
N GLU A 61 5.89 -1.85 -5.73
CA GLU A 61 6.40 -0.58 -5.21
C GLU A 61 5.44 -0.07 -4.15
N ILE A 62 5.99 0.30 -2.99
CA ILE A 62 5.23 0.86 -1.87
C ILE A 62 5.87 2.19 -1.50
N THR A 63 5.07 3.25 -1.54
CA THR A 63 5.45 4.57 -1.04
C THR A 63 4.66 4.86 0.25
N ILE A 64 5.39 5.12 1.33
CA ILE A 64 4.81 5.46 2.64
C ILE A 64 5.10 6.93 2.91
N SER A 65 4.05 7.70 3.16
CA SER A 65 4.14 9.12 3.50
C SER A 65 3.32 9.43 4.75
N LYS A 66 3.58 10.59 5.36
CA LYS A 66 2.78 11.06 6.50
C LYS A 66 1.36 11.35 6.02
N TYR A 67 0.36 10.86 6.75
CA TYR A 67 -1.02 11.19 6.45
C TYR A 67 -1.35 12.60 6.92
N GLU A 68 -1.56 13.50 5.96
CA GLU A 68 -2.10 14.83 6.21
C GLU A 68 -3.62 14.80 6.04
N LYS A 69 -4.36 15.11 7.11
CA LYS A 69 -5.82 15.29 7.03
C LYS A 69 -6.09 16.43 6.06
N THR A 70 -6.55 16.12 4.86
CA THR A 70 -7.16 17.13 4.00
C THR A 70 -8.38 17.63 4.76
N ALA A 71 -8.38 18.91 5.18
CA ALA A 71 -9.60 19.54 5.67
C ALA A 71 -10.64 19.35 4.57
N GLY A 72 -11.71 18.61 4.88
CA GLY A 72 -12.74 18.31 3.89
C GLY A 72 -13.15 19.59 3.19
N ALA A 73 -13.24 19.55 1.87
CA ALA A 73 -13.90 20.62 1.13
C ALA A 73 -15.25 20.85 1.82
N ALA A 74 -15.41 22.02 2.44
CA ALA A 74 -16.68 22.46 2.96
C ALA A 74 -17.63 22.49 1.77
N ALA A 75 -18.57 21.55 1.75
CA ALA A 75 -19.75 21.57 0.91
C ALA A 75 -20.92 22.02 1.79
#